data_AF-A0AA35X0C1-F1
#
_entry.id   AF-A0AA35X0C1-F1
#
_cell.length_a   1.000
_cell.length_b   1.000
_cell.length_c   1.000
_cell.angle_alpha   90.00
_cell.angle_beta   90.00
_cell.angle_gamma   90.00
#
_symmetry.space_group_name_H-M   'P 1'
#
loop_
_entity.id
_entity.type
_entity.pdbx_description
1 polymer ?
#
loop_
_entity_poly.entity_id
_entity_poly.type
_entity_poly.pdbx_seq_one_letter_code
_entity_poly.pdbx_strand_id
1 'polypeptide(L)'
;MEKAERDLRLSHLCETQLKTLQSHYSVYSWNTVTVGIFYGLPAFQLVLSQQLLATSSGEEDLCYYNFKCSHPVGVLSSFNNVWSNVGYFLLGVLFIIVTFIRETKYTRLRKQKRPYFEKRGIPQFFGIYYAMGLALILEGVMSSLYHICPTNANFQFDTAFMFIIAGLILTKVFQNRHPDIHTNSFIAFFSFAVVIFFTLLGIHYDQRNPVAVRCSLLAITVFMVAGFFTSFYYFHRWKLSKAMFIKVFESWKFFSCKLLHPIRFFKLFGVFVINVIVAIVAIIGNKYIDFATTILTFFLLNVMLFLSMYVISKMCYREPWTLPPMVLPIVVCGLWAAALYFFMNSLTDWKLTPAESRHLNRPCSLMGFYDDHDIWHFLSAFALFFSFLFIMTLDDGIADWQWKDIHVF
;
A
#
# COMPACT_ATOMS: atom_id res chain seq x y z
N MET A 1 -30.94 2.28 -29.54
CA MET A 1 -29.83 2.88 -28.77
C MET A 1 -30.34 4.00 -27.85
N GLU A 2 -31.42 3.78 -27.09
CA GLU A 2 -32.01 4.86 -26.30
C GLU A 2 -32.80 4.28 -25.12
N LYS A 3 -32.08 3.67 -24.17
CA LYS A 3 -32.49 3.47 -22.77
C LYS A 3 -31.40 2.73 -22.01
N ALA A 4 -30.68 3.49 -21.20
CA ALA A 4 -30.06 3.05 -19.97
C ALA A 4 -28.98 1.95 -20.09
N GLU A 5 -27.78 2.38 -20.44
CA GLU A 5 -26.69 2.31 -19.46
C GLU A 5 -27.29 2.61 -18.08
N ARG A 6 -27.58 1.58 -17.28
CA ARG A 6 -27.74 1.79 -15.84
C ARG A 6 -26.34 2.08 -15.31
N ASP A 7 -25.87 3.30 -15.55
CA ASP A 7 -24.72 3.87 -14.87
C ASP A 7 -25.01 3.81 -13.38
N LEU A 8 -24.29 2.94 -12.68
CA LEU A 8 -24.41 2.85 -11.23
C LEU A 8 -24.02 4.21 -10.65
N ARG A 9 -24.96 4.85 -9.96
CA ARG A 9 -24.76 6.12 -9.28
C ARG A 9 -24.45 5.87 -7.82
N LEU A 10 -23.78 6.83 -7.18
CA LEU A 10 -23.45 6.75 -5.76
C LEU A 10 -24.71 6.61 -4.89
N SER A 11 -25.84 7.17 -5.34
CA SER A 11 -27.14 7.02 -4.66
C SER A 11 -27.63 5.57 -4.55
N HIS A 12 -27.18 4.67 -5.42
CA HIS A 12 -27.50 3.23 -5.36
C HIS A 12 -26.58 2.45 -4.39
N LEU A 13 -25.55 3.11 -3.84
CA LEU A 13 -24.48 2.55 -3.00
C LEU A 13 -24.33 3.29 -1.67
N CYS A 14 -25.38 3.99 -1.21
CA CYS A 14 -25.46 4.66 0.08
C CYS A 14 -26.77 4.34 0.81
N GLU A 15 -27.13 3.05 0.87
CA GLU A 15 -28.25 2.51 1.65
C GLU A 15 -27.91 2.45 3.16
N THR A 16 -26.64 2.26 3.52
CA THR A 16 -26.21 2.14 4.92
C THR A 16 -26.13 3.51 5.59
N GLN A 17 -26.51 3.57 6.87
CA GLN A 17 -26.37 4.80 7.65
C GLN A 17 -24.89 5.20 7.79
N LEU A 18 -24.58 6.44 7.43
CA LEU A 18 -23.22 6.98 7.45
C LEU A 18 -22.53 6.88 8.83
N LYS A 19 -23.29 7.00 9.93
CA LYS A 19 -22.74 6.85 11.28
C LYS A 19 -22.21 5.43 11.53
N THR A 20 -22.93 4.42 11.05
CA THR A 20 -22.53 3.01 11.16
C THR A 20 -21.25 2.77 10.36
N LEU A 21 -21.20 3.24 9.11
CA LEU A 21 -19.99 3.15 8.27
C LEU A 21 -18.79 3.84 8.93
N GLN A 22 -18.98 5.04 9.51
CA GLN A 22 -17.92 5.75 10.21
C GLN A 22 -17.37 4.96 11.41
N SER A 23 -18.24 4.29 12.17
CA SER A 23 -17.81 3.40 13.26
C SER A 23 -16.95 2.26 12.72
N HIS A 24 -17.35 1.59 11.64
CA HIS A 24 -16.58 0.50 11.05
C HIS A 24 -15.21 0.94 10.53
N TYR A 25 -15.13 2.09 9.85
CA TYR A 25 -13.86 2.59 9.32
C TYR A 25 -12.92 3.13 10.40
N SER A 26 -13.43 3.62 11.53
CA SER A 26 -12.59 4.10 12.64
C SER A 26 -11.69 3.00 13.23
N VAL A 27 -12.15 1.74 13.19
CA VAL A 27 -11.42 0.57 13.72
C VAL A 27 -10.10 0.31 12.99
N TYR A 28 -9.96 0.74 11.73
CA TYR A 28 -8.71 0.57 10.96
C TYR A 28 -7.49 1.20 11.68
N SER A 29 -7.68 2.36 12.31
CA SER A 29 -6.61 3.03 13.05
C SER A 29 -6.13 2.19 14.25
N TRP A 30 -7.07 1.68 15.06
CA TRP A 30 -6.77 0.82 16.20
C TRP A 30 -6.12 -0.50 15.82
N ASN A 31 -6.59 -1.13 14.72
CA ASN A 31 -5.96 -2.35 14.21
C ASN A 31 -4.52 -2.08 13.73
N THR A 32 -4.26 -0.93 13.12
CA THR A 32 -2.91 -0.52 12.70
C THR A 32 -1.97 -0.40 13.91
N VAL A 33 -2.42 0.28 14.98
CA VAL A 33 -1.64 0.41 16.23
C VAL A 33 -1.39 -0.96 16.86
N THR A 34 -2.42 -1.80 16.94
CA THR A 34 -2.33 -3.14 17.53
C THR A 34 -1.28 -3.98 16.80
N VAL A 35 -1.35 -4.03 15.46
CA VAL A 35 -0.35 -4.73 14.65
C VAL A 35 1.05 -4.13 14.87
N GLY A 36 1.18 -2.80 14.90
CA GLY A 36 2.44 -2.13 15.19
C GLY A 36 3.08 -2.54 16.51
N ILE A 37 2.29 -2.66 17.58
CA ILE A 37 2.80 -3.06 18.91
C ILE A 37 3.19 -4.54 18.91
N PHE A 38 2.29 -5.43 18.50
CA PHE A 38 2.51 -6.88 18.57
C PHE A 38 3.57 -7.38 17.59
N TYR A 39 3.75 -6.68 16.46
CA TYR A 39 4.80 -6.99 15.51
C TYR A 39 6.13 -6.30 15.87
N GLY A 40 6.07 -5.05 16.33
CA GLY A 40 7.25 -4.22 16.59
C GLY A 40 8.03 -4.56 17.84
N LEU A 41 7.34 -4.91 18.94
CA LEU A 41 8.03 -5.23 20.19
C LEU A 41 8.96 -6.45 20.06
N PRO A 42 8.50 -7.61 19.51
CA PRO A 42 9.40 -8.75 19.28
C PRO A 42 10.50 -8.44 18.27
N ALA A 43 10.19 -7.69 17.20
CA ALA A 43 11.18 -7.28 16.21
C ALA A 43 12.30 -6.46 16.85
N PHE A 44 11.95 -5.46 17.66
CA PHE A 44 12.93 -4.65 18.38
C PHE A 44 13.79 -5.49 19.33
N GLN A 45 13.17 -6.38 20.11
CA GLN A 45 13.90 -7.27 21.02
C GLN A 45 14.91 -8.15 20.26
N LEU A 46 14.50 -8.72 19.11
CA LEU A 46 15.35 -9.58 18.30
C LEU A 46 16.54 -8.80 17.72
N VAL A 47 16.28 -7.68 17.04
CA VAL A 47 17.35 -6.94 16.34
C VAL A 47 18.32 -6.31 17.32
N LEU A 48 17.84 -5.82 18.47
CA LEU A 48 18.72 -5.32 19.52
C LEU A 48 19.62 -6.41 20.08
N SER A 49 19.09 -7.63 20.29
CA SER A 49 19.90 -8.77 20.73
C SER A 49 20.99 -9.12 19.70
N GLN A 50 20.67 -9.07 18.40
CA GLN A 50 21.64 -9.34 17.33
C GLN A 50 22.73 -8.28 17.25
N GLN A 51 22.37 -7.00 17.37
CA GLN A 51 23.33 -5.90 17.36
C GLN A 51 24.28 -5.95 18.58
N LEU A 52 23.77 -6.29 19.75
CA LEU A 52 24.60 -6.49 20.94
C LEU A 52 25.56 -7.68 20.78
N LEU A 53 25.09 -8.78 20.21
CA LEU A 53 25.94 -9.92 19.90
C LEU A 53 27.05 -9.51 18.93
N ALA A 54 26.73 -8.87 17.82
CA ALA A 54 27.71 -8.41 16.83
C ALA A 54 28.75 -7.45 17.42
N THR A 55 28.32 -6.52 18.27
CA THR A 55 29.23 -5.57 18.93
C THR A 55 30.13 -6.26 19.96
N SER A 56 29.59 -7.23 20.72
CA SER A 56 30.33 -7.93 21.77
C SER A 56 31.28 -9.02 21.25
N SER A 57 30.93 -9.71 20.15
CA SER A 57 31.77 -10.71 19.50
C SER A 57 32.84 -10.08 18.60
N GLY A 58 32.60 -8.86 18.10
CA GLY A 58 33.43 -8.22 17.08
C GLY A 58 33.22 -8.80 15.68
N GLU A 59 32.20 -9.64 15.48
CA GLU A 59 31.92 -10.29 14.21
C GLU A 59 31.09 -9.38 13.29
N GLU A 60 31.78 -8.65 12.42
CA GLU A 60 31.18 -7.72 11.46
C GLU A 60 30.41 -8.44 10.32
N ASP A 61 30.41 -9.77 10.30
CA ASP A 61 29.73 -10.59 9.29
C ASP A 61 28.26 -10.86 9.65
N LEU A 62 27.84 -10.54 10.88
CA LEU A 62 26.48 -10.78 11.37
C LEU A 62 25.44 -9.82 10.79
N CYS A 63 25.83 -8.59 10.48
CA CYS A 63 24.93 -7.53 10.01
C CYS A 63 25.49 -6.92 8.70
N TYR A 64 24.62 -6.72 7.71
CA TYR A 64 25.01 -6.26 6.37
C TYR A 64 25.00 -4.73 6.27
N TYR A 65 26.10 -4.08 6.66
CA TYR A 65 26.22 -2.62 6.57
C TYR A 65 26.94 -2.14 5.30
N ASN A 66 26.71 -0.87 4.96
CA ASN A 66 27.62 -0.11 4.13
C ASN A 66 28.74 0.48 5.00
N PHE A 67 29.78 -0.30 5.28
CA PHE A 67 30.88 0.09 6.17
C PHE A 67 31.65 1.34 5.71
N LYS A 68 31.60 1.68 4.41
CA LYS A 68 32.22 2.91 3.88
C LYS A 68 31.42 4.20 4.17
N CYS A 69 30.19 4.07 4.65
CA CYS A 69 29.33 5.18 5.07
C CYS A 69 28.58 4.82 6.38
N SER A 70 29.23 4.07 7.27
CA SER A 70 28.63 3.68 8.55
C SER A 70 29.08 4.66 9.63
N HIS A 71 28.13 5.35 10.25
CA HIS A 71 28.39 6.31 11.31
C HIS A 71 27.88 5.78 12.65
N PRO A 72 28.76 5.31 13.55
CA PRO A 72 28.32 4.73 14.81
C PRO A 72 27.97 5.79 15.86
N VAL A 73 26.89 5.55 16.61
CA VAL A 73 26.50 6.36 17.78
C VAL A 73 26.01 5.43 18.89
N GLY A 74 26.73 5.40 20.01
CA GLY A 74 26.41 4.53 21.14
C GLY A 74 26.48 3.04 20.74
N VAL A 75 25.35 2.34 20.88
CA VAL A 75 25.23 0.90 20.55
C VAL A 75 24.94 0.66 19.05
N LEU A 76 24.57 1.71 18.30
CA LEU A 76 24.19 1.58 16.90
C LEU A 76 25.42 1.73 15.99
N SER A 77 25.73 0.70 15.22
CA SER A 77 26.86 0.74 14.27
C SER A 77 26.60 1.68 13.09
N SER A 78 25.38 1.68 12.54
CA SER A 78 24.98 2.47 11.37
C SER A 78 23.86 3.45 11.73
N PHE A 79 24.15 4.44 12.59
CA PHE A 79 23.14 5.39 13.08
C PHE A 79 22.50 6.20 11.96
N ASN A 80 23.26 6.55 10.92
CA ASN A 80 22.76 7.28 9.75
C ASN A 80 21.60 6.53 9.06
N ASN A 81 21.70 5.20 8.87
CA ASN A 81 20.65 4.38 8.27
C ASN A 81 19.39 4.25 9.14
N VAL A 82 19.58 4.22 10.46
CA VAL A 82 18.45 4.26 11.40
C VAL A 82 17.77 5.63 11.36
N TRP A 83 18.56 6.70 11.33
CA TRP A 83 18.09 8.09 11.39
C TRP A 83 17.45 8.59 10.10
N SER A 84 17.88 8.11 8.92
CA SER A 84 17.32 8.52 7.63
C SER A 84 15.81 8.21 7.51
N ASN A 85 15.31 7.29 8.32
CA ASN A 85 13.88 6.95 8.42
C ASN A 85 13.02 7.96 9.21
N VAL A 86 13.61 8.98 9.85
CA VAL A 86 12.87 10.00 10.61
C VAL A 86 11.85 10.76 9.75
N GLY A 87 12.10 10.86 8.44
CA GLY A 87 11.19 11.47 7.48
C GLY A 87 9.80 10.82 7.47
N TYR A 88 9.74 9.48 7.50
CA TYR A 88 8.49 8.73 7.55
C TYR A 88 7.68 9.05 8.82
N PHE A 89 8.36 9.09 9.98
CA PHE A 89 7.75 9.42 11.26
C PHE A 89 7.15 10.84 11.24
N LEU A 90 7.96 11.84 10.88
CA LEU A 90 7.53 13.25 10.89
C LEU A 90 6.40 13.52 9.89
N LEU A 91 6.51 12.96 8.68
CA LEU A 91 5.48 13.13 7.66
C LEU A 91 4.21 12.34 7.98
N GLY A 92 4.31 11.20 8.66
CA GLY A 92 3.16 10.47 9.19
C GLY A 92 2.40 11.26 10.25
N VAL A 93 3.12 11.87 11.20
CA VAL A 93 2.53 12.79 12.19
C VAL A 93 1.88 14.00 11.50
N LEU A 94 2.56 14.61 10.53
CA LEU A 94 2.02 15.72 9.75
C LEU A 94 0.73 15.31 9.02
N PHE A 95 0.69 14.13 8.41
CA PHE A 95 -0.50 13.63 7.72
C PHE A 95 -1.68 13.39 8.67
N ILE A 96 -1.43 12.89 9.89
CA ILE A 96 -2.46 12.76 10.93
C ILE A 96 -3.01 14.14 11.30
N ILE A 97 -2.15 15.15 11.47
CA ILE A 97 -2.57 16.53 11.77
C ILE A 97 -3.44 17.09 10.62
N VAL A 98 -3.01 16.91 9.37
CA VAL A 98 -3.78 17.34 8.18
C VAL A 98 -5.15 16.63 8.14
N THR A 99 -5.17 15.33 8.41
CA THR A 99 -6.40 14.52 8.48
C THR A 99 -7.35 15.05 9.56
N PHE A 100 -6.82 15.36 10.74
CA PHE A 100 -7.59 15.90 11.86
C PHE A 100 -8.19 17.29 11.57
N ILE A 101 -7.40 18.19 10.97
CA ILE A 101 -7.87 19.52 10.56
C ILE A 101 -9.02 19.37 9.55
N ARG A 102 -8.86 18.47 8.58
CA ARG A 102 -9.85 18.21 7.53
C ARG A 102 -11.13 17.59 8.09
N GLU A 103 -11.01 16.60 8.97
CA GLU A 103 -12.16 15.97 9.65
C GLU A 103 -12.94 17.00 10.49
N THR A 104 -12.24 17.85 11.22
CA THR A 104 -12.85 18.89 12.04
C THR A 104 -13.63 19.88 11.17
N LYS A 105 -13.05 20.34 10.06
CA LYS A 105 -13.72 21.23 9.11
C LYS A 105 -14.94 20.55 8.47
N TYR A 106 -14.79 19.32 8.00
CA TYR A 106 -15.87 18.54 7.40
C TYR A 106 -17.04 18.33 8.37
N THR A 107 -16.74 17.93 9.60
CA THR A 107 -17.75 17.68 10.65
C THR A 107 -18.47 18.97 11.05
N ARG A 108 -17.75 20.09 11.20
CA ARG A 108 -18.36 21.40 11.50
C ARG A 108 -19.34 21.82 10.39
N LEU A 109 -18.92 21.74 9.13
CA LEU A 109 -19.75 22.11 7.98
C LEU A 109 -21.01 21.23 7.85
N ARG A 110 -20.89 19.92 8.06
CA ARG A 110 -22.06 19.01 8.03
C ARG A 110 -23.03 19.26 9.18
N LYS A 111 -22.54 19.65 10.37
CA LYS A 111 -23.42 20.01 11.48
C LYS A 111 -24.19 21.31 11.20
N GLN A 112 -23.51 22.33 10.67
CA GLN A 112 -24.12 23.63 10.38
C GLN A 112 -25.11 23.59 9.19
N LYS A 113 -24.79 22.85 8.13
CA LYS A 113 -25.59 22.78 6.89
C LYS A 113 -26.05 21.36 6.59
N ARG A 114 -26.63 20.69 7.59
CA ARG A 114 -27.06 19.28 7.51
C ARG A 114 -27.90 18.93 6.27
N PRO A 115 -29.01 19.63 5.95
CA PRO A 115 -29.84 19.26 4.79
C PRO A 115 -29.12 19.43 3.44
N TYR A 116 -28.13 20.33 3.36
CA TYR A 116 -27.34 20.52 2.15
C TYR A 116 -26.36 19.37 1.89
N PHE A 117 -25.64 18.92 2.93
CA PHE A 117 -24.59 17.89 2.84
C PHE A 117 -25.08 16.46 3.08
N GLU A 118 -26.39 16.23 3.18
CA GLU A 118 -26.91 14.88 3.44
C GLU A 118 -26.80 13.96 2.21
N LYS A 119 -26.89 14.52 1.00
CA LYS A 119 -26.87 13.78 -0.28
C LYS A 119 -25.93 14.38 -1.33
N ARG A 120 -24.89 15.09 -0.88
CA ARG A 120 -23.92 15.76 -1.76
C ARG A 120 -22.48 15.34 -1.46
N GLY A 121 -21.66 15.30 -2.50
CA GLY A 121 -20.26 14.90 -2.46
C GLY A 121 -20.08 13.44 -2.05
N ILE A 122 -18.83 12.97 -2.09
CA ILE A 122 -18.49 11.64 -1.59
C ILE A 122 -18.48 11.67 -0.06
N PRO A 123 -19.19 10.74 0.63
CA PRO A 123 -19.09 10.58 2.08
C PRO A 123 -17.64 10.37 2.53
N GLN A 124 -17.15 11.22 3.43
CA GLN A 124 -15.77 11.14 3.91
C GLN A 124 -15.72 10.36 5.23
N PHE A 125 -15.01 9.24 5.21
CA PHE A 125 -14.64 8.48 6.40
C PHE A 125 -13.14 8.61 6.62
N PHE A 126 -12.75 9.20 7.75
CA PHE A 126 -11.36 9.56 8.06
C PHE A 126 -10.55 8.43 8.72
N GLY A 127 -11.22 7.38 9.22
CA GLY A 127 -10.55 6.27 9.92
C GLY A 127 -9.43 5.58 9.14
N ILE A 128 -9.62 5.37 7.82
CA ILE A 128 -8.56 4.81 6.96
C ILE A 128 -7.43 5.83 6.74
N TYR A 129 -7.71 7.14 6.64
CA TYR A 129 -6.64 8.14 6.53
C TYR A 129 -5.77 8.17 7.80
N TYR A 130 -6.38 8.09 8.99
CA TYR A 130 -5.61 7.94 10.22
C TYR A 130 -4.78 6.66 10.23
N ALA A 131 -5.34 5.54 9.76
CA ALA A 131 -4.60 4.29 9.61
C ALA A 131 -3.42 4.43 8.63
N MET A 132 -3.58 5.11 7.50
CA MET A 132 -2.49 5.39 6.55
C MET A 132 -1.38 6.24 7.19
N GLY A 133 -1.74 7.29 7.94
CA GLY A 133 -0.76 8.11 8.67
C GLY A 133 -0.01 7.33 9.76
N LEU A 134 -0.73 6.52 10.53
CA LEU A 134 -0.12 5.64 11.55
C LEU A 134 0.76 4.56 10.92
N ALA A 135 0.34 4.00 9.78
CA ALA A 135 1.15 3.02 9.04
C ALA A 135 2.44 3.65 8.50
N LEU A 136 2.43 4.93 8.09
CA LEU A 136 3.63 5.65 7.70
C LEU A 136 4.59 5.91 8.87
N ILE A 137 4.05 6.20 10.06
CA ILE A 137 4.86 6.29 11.29
C ILE A 137 5.51 4.94 11.60
N LEU A 138 4.71 3.87 11.55
CA LEU A 138 5.18 2.51 11.86
C LEU A 138 6.16 1.98 10.80
N GLU A 139 5.99 2.35 9.53
CA GLU A 139 6.99 2.12 8.49
C GLU A 139 8.34 2.72 8.87
N GLY A 140 8.37 3.99 9.26
CA GLY A 140 9.59 4.64 9.73
C GLY A 140 10.22 3.93 10.93
N VAL A 141 9.40 3.53 11.91
CA VAL A 141 9.89 2.79 13.08
C VAL A 141 10.45 1.43 12.68
N MET A 142 9.71 0.61 11.93
CA MET A 142 10.14 -0.74 11.58
C MET A 142 11.33 -0.74 10.61
N SER A 143 11.39 0.23 9.70
CA SER A 143 12.55 0.43 8.83
C SER A 143 13.78 0.82 9.65
N SER A 144 13.65 1.76 10.59
CA SER A 144 14.70 2.06 11.56
C SER A 144 15.15 0.81 12.31
N LEU A 145 14.22 -0.04 12.76
CA LEU A 145 14.55 -1.30 13.45
C LEU A 145 15.34 -2.25 12.57
N TYR A 146 14.97 -2.41 11.29
CA TYR A 146 15.70 -3.25 10.36
C TYR A 146 17.17 -2.81 10.20
N HIS A 147 17.40 -1.50 10.06
CA HIS A 147 18.74 -0.92 9.88
C HIS A 147 19.61 -0.94 11.15
N ILE A 148 19.08 -1.37 12.30
CA ILE A 148 19.90 -1.63 13.51
C ILE A 148 20.80 -2.85 13.33
N CYS A 149 20.37 -3.88 12.58
CA CYS A 149 21.19 -5.02 12.15
C CYS A 149 20.50 -5.69 10.95
N PRO A 150 20.80 -5.23 9.72
CA PRO A 150 20.14 -5.70 8.52
C PRO A 150 20.60 -7.12 8.18
N THR A 151 19.63 -8.02 8.07
CA THR A 151 19.84 -9.43 7.71
C THR A 151 18.65 -9.92 6.86
N ASN A 152 18.82 -11.07 6.20
CA ASN A 152 17.73 -11.73 5.48
C ASN A 152 16.51 -12.00 6.41
N ALA A 153 16.77 -12.52 7.63
CA ALA A 153 15.72 -12.85 8.59
C ALA A 153 14.90 -11.61 9.03
N ASN A 154 15.54 -10.44 9.06
CA ASN A 154 14.93 -9.19 9.51
C ASN A 154 14.28 -8.39 8.36
N PHE A 155 14.51 -8.76 7.09
CA PHE A 155 14.03 -8.02 5.92
C PHE A 155 12.51 -7.84 5.91
N GLN A 156 11.78 -8.78 6.51
CA GLN A 156 10.34 -8.69 6.62
C GLN A 156 9.86 -7.52 7.49
N PHE A 157 10.66 -7.07 8.46
CA PHE A 157 10.27 -5.97 9.35
C PHE A 157 10.06 -4.67 8.59
N ASP A 158 10.96 -4.37 7.65
CA ASP A 158 10.90 -3.20 6.76
C ASP A 158 9.71 -3.33 5.77
N THR A 159 9.55 -4.51 5.16
CA THR A 159 8.56 -4.68 4.08
C THR A 159 7.11 -4.89 4.54
N ALA A 160 6.87 -5.30 5.79
CA ALA A 160 5.52 -5.60 6.29
C ALA A 160 4.60 -4.37 6.26
N PHE A 161 5.09 -3.20 6.69
CA PHE A 161 4.30 -1.97 6.71
C PHE A 161 4.14 -1.35 5.33
N MET A 162 5.09 -1.56 4.41
CA MET A 162 4.88 -1.26 2.98
C MET A 162 3.66 -1.99 2.40
N PHE A 163 3.48 -3.29 2.72
CA PHE A 163 2.29 -4.04 2.31
C PHE A 163 1.00 -3.50 2.93
N ILE A 164 1.03 -3.17 4.23
CA ILE A 164 -0.12 -2.58 4.92
C ILE A 164 -0.48 -1.23 4.30
N ILE A 165 0.49 -0.35 4.03
CA ILE A 165 0.28 0.94 3.37
C ILE A 165 -0.37 0.73 1.99
N ALA A 166 0.18 -0.16 1.16
CA ALA A 166 -0.37 -0.47 -0.16
C ALA A 166 -1.83 -0.97 -0.07
N GLY A 167 -2.10 -1.90 0.87
CA GLY A 167 -3.44 -2.42 1.12
C GLY A 167 -4.43 -1.37 1.61
N LEU A 168 -4.00 -0.46 2.50
CA LEU A 168 -4.80 0.67 2.97
C LEU A 168 -5.10 1.66 1.85
N ILE A 169 -4.13 1.96 0.97
CA ILE A 169 -4.35 2.80 -0.22
C ILE A 169 -5.43 2.16 -1.12
N LEU A 170 -5.30 0.88 -1.46
CA LEU A 170 -6.27 0.17 -2.30
C LEU A 170 -7.67 0.20 -1.67
N THR A 171 -7.75 -0.12 -0.38
CA THR A 171 -9.01 -0.07 0.39
C THR A 171 -9.61 1.33 0.36
N LYS A 172 -8.77 2.38 0.49
CA LYS A 172 -9.24 3.76 0.52
C LYS A 172 -9.77 4.25 -0.82
N VAL A 173 -9.00 4.04 -1.89
CA VAL A 173 -9.39 4.43 -3.25
C VAL A 173 -10.68 3.73 -3.63
N PHE A 174 -10.84 2.46 -3.25
CA PHE A 174 -12.07 1.71 -3.49
C PHE A 174 -13.26 2.29 -2.71
N GLN A 175 -13.06 2.55 -1.42
CA GLN A 175 -14.06 3.07 -0.50
C GLN A 175 -14.62 4.43 -0.92
N ASN A 176 -13.88 5.23 -1.70
CA ASN A 176 -14.38 6.53 -2.19
C ASN A 176 -15.57 6.38 -3.15
N ARG A 177 -15.65 5.32 -3.96
CA ARG A 177 -16.78 5.12 -4.91
C ARG A 177 -17.75 4.02 -4.49
N HIS A 178 -17.40 3.24 -3.47
CA HIS A 178 -18.20 2.11 -2.98
C HIS A 178 -18.35 2.13 -1.44
N PRO A 179 -18.95 3.17 -0.85
CA PRO A 179 -18.97 3.34 0.60
C PRO A 179 -19.79 2.26 1.34
N ASP A 180 -20.82 1.68 0.71
CA ASP A 180 -21.59 0.58 1.30
C ASP A 180 -20.87 -0.77 1.27
N ILE A 181 -19.99 -0.99 0.29
CA ILE A 181 -19.18 -2.20 0.16
C ILE A 181 -17.95 -2.02 1.06
N HIS A 182 -18.18 -2.04 2.36
CA HIS A 182 -17.12 -1.90 3.34
C HIS A 182 -16.48 -3.25 3.63
N THR A 183 -15.16 -3.32 3.52
CA THR A 183 -14.41 -4.46 4.04
C THR A 183 -14.28 -4.29 5.56
N ASN A 184 -14.72 -5.29 6.32
CA ASN A 184 -14.47 -5.34 7.76
C ASN A 184 -12.96 -5.21 8.00
N SER A 185 -12.55 -4.29 8.88
CA SER A 185 -11.13 -4.04 9.16
C SER A 185 -10.40 -5.32 9.57
N PHE A 186 -11.01 -6.20 10.38
CA PHE A 186 -10.38 -7.46 10.76
C PHE A 186 -10.11 -8.37 9.55
N ILE A 187 -11.01 -8.39 8.57
CA ILE A 187 -10.83 -9.19 7.34
C ILE A 187 -9.72 -8.58 6.47
N ALA A 188 -9.65 -7.26 6.36
CA ALA A 188 -8.60 -6.58 5.61
C ALA A 188 -7.21 -6.80 6.25
N PHE A 189 -7.09 -6.65 7.56
CA PHE A 189 -5.82 -6.92 8.26
C PHE A 189 -5.46 -8.41 8.25
N PHE A 190 -6.45 -9.31 8.28
CA PHE A 190 -6.20 -10.73 8.09
C PHE A 190 -5.67 -11.04 6.69
N SER A 191 -6.19 -10.40 5.63
CA SER A 191 -5.65 -10.60 4.28
C SER A 191 -4.22 -10.05 4.16
N PHE A 192 -3.91 -8.93 4.82
CA PHE A 192 -2.52 -8.44 4.90
C PHE A 192 -1.62 -9.44 5.64
N ALA A 193 -2.08 -10.00 6.76
CA ALA A 193 -1.33 -11.01 7.51
C ALA A 193 -1.07 -12.28 6.69
N VAL A 194 -2.03 -12.72 5.87
CA VAL A 194 -1.86 -13.85 4.95
C VAL A 194 -0.78 -13.55 3.91
N VAL A 195 -0.77 -12.36 3.32
CA VAL A 195 0.27 -11.93 2.37
C VAL A 195 1.64 -11.92 3.05
N ILE A 196 1.73 -11.31 4.24
CA ILE A 196 2.96 -11.25 5.04
C ILE A 196 3.48 -12.65 5.38
N PHE A 197 2.60 -13.58 5.79
CA PHE A 197 2.96 -14.96 6.06
C PHE A 197 3.49 -15.68 4.83
N PHE A 198 2.85 -15.50 3.68
CA PHE A 198 3.32 -16.04 2.42
C PHE A 198 4.66 -15.44 1.97
N THR A 199 4.89 -14.16 2.25
CA THR A 199 6.19 -13.51 2.04
C THR A 199 7.28 -14.15 2.90
N LEU A 200 7.01 -14.44 4.18
CA LEU A 200 7.93 -15.16 5.05
C LEU A 200 8.28 -16.54 4.49
N LEU A 201 7.28 -17.33 4.10
CA LEU A 201 7.51 -18.63 3.47
C LEU A 201 8.34 -18.47 2.19
N GLY A 202 8.02 -17.48 1.37
CA GLY A 202 8.76 -17.22 0.15
C GLY A 202 10.23 -16.88 0.40
N ILE A 203 10.54 -16.02 1.38
CA ILE A 203 11.92 -15.70 1.76
C ILE A 203 12.71 -16.98 2.14
N HIS A 204 12.10 -17.89 2.91
CA HIS A 204 12.78 -19.11 3.35
C HIS A 204 12.92 -20.17 2.24
N TYR A 205 11.90 -20.31 1.39
CA TYR A 205 11.86 -21.36 0.36
C TYR A 205 12.39 -20.93 -1.02
N ASP A 206 12.49 -19.63 -1.34
CA ASP A 206 13.01 -19.12 -2.63
C ASP A 206 14.48 -19.54 -2.84
N GLN A 207 15.26 -19.67 -1.77
CA GLN A 207 16.64 -20.17 -1.83
C GLN A 207 16.73 -21.65 -2.24
N ARG A 208 15.69 -22.45 -1.97
CA ARG A 208 15.67 -23.90 -2.27
C ARG A 208 14.89 -24.23 -3.53
N ASN A 209 13.81 -23.50 -3.83
CA ASN A 209 12.90 -23.83 -4.94
C ASN A 209 12.20 -22.59 -5.53
N PRO A 210 12.95 -21.72 -6.25
CA PRO A 210 12.46 -20.40 -6.67
C PRO A 210 11.27 -20.49 -7.62
N VAL A 211 11.23 -21.48 -8.52
CA VAL A 211 10.17 -21.60 -9.52
C VAL A 211 8.82 -21.98 -8.89
N ALA A 212 8.80 -22.93 -7.94
CA ALA A 212 7.55 -23.39 -7.32
C ALA A 212 6.91 -22.34 -6.42
N VAL A 213 7.73 -21.62 -5.65
CA VAL A 213 7.32 -20.53 -4.74
C VAL A 213 6.81 -19.34 -5.54
N ARG A 214 7.53 -18.94 -6.60
CA ARG A 214 7.09 -17.85 -7.49
C ARG A 214 5.80 -18.21 -8.21
N CYS A 215 5.69 -19.38 -8.83
CA CYS A 215 4.46 -19.81 -9.50
C CYS A 215 3.24 -19.85 -8.56
N SER A 216 3.40 -20.37 -7.33
CA SER A 216 2.29 -20.47 -6.37
C SER A 216 1.83 -19.10 -5.87
N LEU A 217 2.76 -18.18 -5.62
CA LEU A 217 2.42 -16.87 -5.04
C LEU A 217 1.89 -15.89 -6.08
N LEU A 218 2.36 -16.02 -7.30
CA LEU A 218 1.81 -15.32 -8.46
C LEU A 218 0.38 -15.78 -8.80
N ALA A 219 0.14 -17.10 -8.72
CA ALA A 219 -1.20 -17.66 -8.91
C ALA A 219 -2.16 -17.19 -7.80
N ILE A 220 -1.73 -17.19 -6.54
CA ILE A 220 -2.50 -16.65 -5.42
C ILE A 220 -2.80 -15.17 -5.63
N THR A 221 -1.83 -14.38 -6.09
CA THR A 221 -2.02 -12.94 -6.22
C THR A 221 -2.87 -12.57 -7.44
N VAL A 222 -2.71 -13.25 -8.59
CA VAL A 222 -3.64 -13.14 -9.72
C VAL A 222 -5.05 -13.56 -9.31
N PHE A 223 -5.19 -14.60 -8.49
CA PHE A 223 -6.49 -15.05 -7.98
C PHE A 223 -7.11 -14.07 -6.98
N MET A 224 -6.32 -13.48 -6.08
CA MET A 224 -6.78 -12.45 -5.15
C MET A 224 -7.18 -11.17 -5.87
N VAL A 225 -6.35 -10.72 -6.82
CA VAL A 225 -6.66 -9.59 -7.69
C VAL A 225 -7.95 -9.90 -8.43
N ALA A 226 -8.02 -10.99 -9.21
CA ALA A 226 -9.22 -11.38 -9.95
C ALA A 226 -10.45 -11.54 -9.05
N GLY A 227 -10.31 -12.10 -7.85
CA GLY A 227 -11.40 -12.26 -6.88
C GLY A 227 -11.92 -10.93 -6.35
N PHE A 228 -11.02 -10.03 -5.94
CA PHE A 228 -11.33 -8.67 -5.50
C PHE A 228 -12.09 -7.91 -6.58
N PHE A 229 -11.54 -7.93 -7.79
CA PHE A 229 -12.06 -7.32 -9.01
C PHE A 229 -13.39 -7.91 -9.50
N THR A 230 -13.57 -9.23 -9.43
CA THR A 230 -14.84 -9.90 -9.78
C THR A 230 -15.92 -9.57 -8.74
N SER A 231 -15.53 -9.52 -7.46
CA SER A 231 -16.45 -9.11 -6.39
C SER A 231 -16.92 -7.67 -6.54
N PHE A 232 -16.06 -6.78 -7.06
CA PHE A 232 -16.38 -5.38 -7.37
C PHE A 232 -17.33 -5.19 -8.54
N TYR A 233 -17.17 -5.96 -9.61
CA TYR A 233 -17.93 -5.73 -10.83
C TYR A 233 -19.29 -6.41 -10.87
N TYR A 234 -19.48 -7.49 -10.11
CA TYR A 234 -20.69 -8.31 -10.17
C TYR A 234 -21.46 -8.44 -8.84
N PHE A 235 -20.83 -8.24 -7.68
CA PHE A 235 -21.46 -8.55 -6.38
C PHE A 235 -21.59 -7.32 -5.47
N HIS A 236 -22.68 -6.57 -5.66
CA HIS A 236 -23.08 -5.39 -4.88
C HIS A 236 -23.40 -5.67 -3.39
N ARG A 237 -23.53 -6.94 -2.99
CA ARG A 237 -23.86 -7.35 -1.61
C ARG A 237 -22.98 -8.51 -1.17
N TRP A 238 -21.91 -8.21 -0.44
CA TRP A 238 -21.06 -9.21 0.20
C TRP A 238 -21.78 -9.87 1.37
N LYS A 239 -22.18 -11.14 1.22
CA LYS A 239 -22.43 -12.06 2.34
C LYS A 239 -21.69 -13.36 2.06
N LEU A 240 -20.60 -13.61 2.80
CA LEU A 240 -19.88 -14.89 2.75
C LEU A 240 -20.85 -16.01 3.14
N SER A 241 -21.28 -16.81 2.17
CA SER A 241 -22.06 -18.04 2.39
C SER A 241 -21.54 -19.13 1.46
N LYS A 242 -21.78 -20.41 1.78
CA LYS A 242 -21.35 -21.57 0.96
C LYS A 242 -21.87 -21.51 -0.48
N ALA A 243 -22.96 -20.76 -0.74
CA ALA A 243 -23.48 -20.50 -2.08
C ALA A 243 -22.58 -19.59 -2.95
N MET A 244 -21.56 -18.94 -2.37
CA MET A 244 -20.62 -18.05 -3.07
C MET A 244 -19.67 -18.83 -3.99
N PHE A 245 -19.10 -19.93 -3.50
CA PHE A 245 -18.22 -20.78 -4.32
C PHE A 245 -18.99 -21.41 -5.50
N ILE A 246 -20.24 -21.82 -5.25
CA ILE A 246 -21.13 -22.36 -6.28
C ILE A 246 -21.48 -21.27 -7.30
N LYS A 247 -21.83 -20.05 -6.86
CA LYS A 247 -22.16 -18.94 -7.76
C LYS A 247 -20.98 -18.41 -8.56
N VAL A 248 -19.77 -18.37 -8.00
CA VAL A 248 -18.56 -17.99 -8.75
C VAL A 248 -18.26 -19.03 -9.83
N PHE A 249 -18.41 -20.32 -9.50
CA PHE A 249 -18.21 -21.42 -10.43
C PHE A 249 -19.30 -21.48 -11.53
N GLU A 250 -20.55 -21.20 -11.19
CA GLU A 250 -21.66 -21.06 -12.16
C GLU A 250 -21.53 -19.79 -13.02
N SER A 251 -20.97 -18.69 -12.48
CA SER A 251 -20.69 -17.46 -13.23
C SER A 251 -19.60 -17.65 -14.27
N TRP A 252 -18.64 -18.54 -14.01
CA TRP A 252 -17.66 -18.98 -15.01
C TRP A 252 -18.31 -19.80 -16.14
N LYS A 253 -19.38 -20.56 -15.87
CA LYS A 253 -20.22 -21.17 -16.92
C LYS A 253 -21.10 -20.16 -17.67
N PHE A 254 -21.43 -19.02 -17.04
CA PHE A 254 -22.26 -17.95 -17.63
C PHE A 254 -21.46 -16.92 -18.45
N PHE A 255 -20.15 -17.12 -18.63
CA PHE A 255 -19.30 -16.33 -19.53
C PHE A 255 -19.79 -16.30 -21.00
N SER A 256 -20.75 -17.16 -21.35
CA SER A 256 -21.18 -17.37 -22.72
C SER A 256 -22.38 -16.55 -23.24
N CYS A 257 -23.11 -15.69 -22.49
CA CYS A 257 -24.27 -15.06 -23.17
C CYS A 257 -24.81 -13.66 -22.82
N LYS A 258 -24.47 -12.96 -21.73
CA LYS A 258 -24.93 -11.55 -21.56
C LYS A 258 -23.93 -10.70 -20.78
N LEU A 259 -23.04 -10.00 -21.49
CA LEU A 259 -22.12 -9.03 -20.91
C LEU A 259 -22.89 -7.73 -20.57
N LEU A 260 -23.50 -7.67 -19.38
CA LEU A 260 -24.32 -6.52 -18.96
C LEU A 260 -23.55 -5.19 -18.84
N HIS A 261 -22.20 -5.21 -18.75
CA HIS A 261 -21.37 -4.02 -18.59
C HIS A 261 -20.00 -4.16 -19.31
N PRO A 262 -19.92 -3.87 -20.62
CA PRO A 262 -18.72 -4.13 -21.42
C PRO A 262 -17.48 -3.34 -20.97
N ILE A 263 -17.62 -2.05 -20.62
CA ILE A 263 -16.49 -1.20 -20.21
C ILE A 263 -15.85 -1.69 -18.90
N ARG A 264 -16.69 -2.11 -17.96
CA ARG A 264 -16.28 -2.67 -16.67
C ARG A 264 -15.48 -3.96 -16.86
N PHE A 265 -15.95 -4.82 -17.76
CA PHE A 265 -15.25 -6.04 -18.15
C PHE A 265 -13.89 -5.77 -18.81
N PHE A 266 -13.80 -4.79 -19.72
CA PHE A 266 -12.51 -4.49 -20.36
C PHE A 266 -11.48 -3.91 -19.39
N LYS A 267 -11.89 -3.08 -18.42
CA LYS A 267 -11.01 -2.62 -17.33
C LYS A 267 -10.49 -3.78 -16.50
N LEU A 268 -11.39 -4.69 -16.12
CA LEU A 268 -11.08 -5.91 -15.39
C LEU A 268 -10.06 -6.78 -16.11
N PHE A 269 -10.34 -7.04 -17.39
CA PHE A 269 -9.51 -7.87 -18.24
C PHE A 269 -8.13 -7.23 -18.46
N GLY A 270 -8.06 -5.91 -18.66
CA GLY A 270 -6.81 -5.18 -18.78
C GLY A 270 -5.93 -5.34 -17.55
N VAL A 271 -6.49 -5.18 -16.35
CA VAL A 271 -5.74 -5.38 -15.10
C VAL A 271 -5.29 -6.82 -14.94
N PHE A 272 -6.15 -7.79 -15.28
CA PHE A 272 -5.78 -9.20 -15.26
C PHE A 272 -4.58 -9.49 -16.19
N VAL A 273 -4.64 -9.02 -17.44
CA VAL A 273 -3.56 -9.20 -18.42
C VAL A 273 -2.25 -8.56 -17.95
N ILE A 274 -2.28 -7.32 -17.45
CA ILE A 274 -1.07 -6.65 -16.96
C ILE A 274 -0.47 -7.42 -15.78
N ASN A 275 -1.31 -7.87 -14.84
CA ASN A 275 -0.84 -8.67 -13.71
C ASN A 275 -0.23 -10.00 -14.17
N VAL A 276 -0.80 -10.68 -15.17
CA VAL A 276 -0.25 -11.91 -15.76
C VAL A 276 1.08 -11.64 -16.49
N ILE A 277 1.23 -10.51 -17.18
CA ILE A 277 2.49 -10.14 -17.84
C ILE A 277 3.60 -9.92 -16.81
N VAL A 278 3.35 -9.09 -15.79
CA VAL A 278 4.35 -8.80 -14.75
C VAL A 278 4.71 -10.06 -13.97
N ALA A 279 3.71 -10.90 -13.75
CA ALA A 279 3.87 -12.23 -13.22
C ALA A 279 4.90 -13.07 -14.02
N ILE A 280 4.68 -13.21 -15.33
CA ILE A 280 5.59 -13.98 -16.20
C ILE A 280 7.00 -13.37 -16.18
N VAL A 281 7.12 -12.04 -16.24
CA VAL A 281 8.41 -11.34 -16.18
C VAL A 281 9.14 -11.63 -14.87
N ALA A 282 8.43 -11.64 -13.74
CA ALA A 282 9.00 -11.94 -12.43
C ALA A 282 9.50 -13.39 -12.30
N ILE A 283 8.83 -14.36 -12.94
CA ILE A 283 9.30 -15.76 -13.00
C ILE A 283 10.57 -15.85 -13.85
N ILE A 284 10.60 -15.20 -15.03
CA ILE A 284 11.71 -15.32 -15.99
C ILE A 284 12.95 -14.55 -15.50
N GLY A 285 12.79 -13.41 -14.83
CA GLY A 285 13.86 -12.56 -14.31
C GLY A 285 14.65 -13.14 -13.12
N ASN A 286 14.61 -14.46 -12.94
CA ASN A 286 14.90 -15.24 -11.73
C ASN A 286 16.23 -14.94 -11.01
N LYS A 287 17.21 -14.33 -11.68
CA LYS A 287 18.58 -14.22 -11.17
C LYS A 287 18.84 -13.01 -10.26
N TYR A 288 18.01 -11.96 -10.26
CA TYR A 288 18.39 -10.67 -9.64
C TYR A 288 17.42 -10.09 -8.60
N ILE A 289 16.18 -10.56 -8.50
CA ILE A 289 15.16 -9.99 -7.59
C ILE A 289 14.76 -11.02 -6.54
N ASP A 290 14.76 -10.63 -5.26
CA ASP A 290 14.32 -11.52 -4.16
C ASP A 290 12.80 -11.64 -4.15
N PHE A 291 12.34 -12.69 -3.48
CA PHE A 291 10.92 -12.98 -3.39
C PHE A 291 10.10 -11.83 -2.78
N ALA A 292 10.57 -11.21 -1.69
CA ALA A 292 9.81 -10.18 -0.99
C ALA A 292 9.73 -8.88 -1.81
N THR A 293 10.82 -8.45 -2.46
CA THR A 293 10.83 -7.34 -3.43
C THR A 293 9.94 -7.62 -4.63
N THR A 294 9.85 -8.88 -5.07
CA THR A 294 8.94 -9.29 -6.15
C THR A 294 7.48 -9.08 -5.75
N ILE A 295 7.08 -9.54 -4.57
CA ILE A 295 5.70 -9.37 -4.06
C ILE A 295 5.41 -7.90 -3.80
N LEU A 296 6.35 -7.15 -3.23
CA LEU A 296 6.22 -5.70 -3.04
C LEU A 296 5.99 -4.98 -4.37
N THR A 297 6.80 -5.27 -5.40
CA THR A 297 6.65 -4.71 -6.74
C THR A 297 5.27 -5.01 -7.32
N PHE A 298 4.78 -6.23 -7.14
CA PHE A 298 3.45 -6.63 -7.59
C PHE A 298 2.33 -5.84 -6.88
N PHE A 299 2.42 -5.67 -5.56
CA PHE A 299 1.45 -4.89 -4.78
C PHE A 299 1.46 -3.41 -5.18
N LEU A 300 2.64 -2.81 -5.30
CA LEU A 300 2.80 -1.42 -5.72
C LEU A 300 2.26 -1.21 -7.15
N LEU A 301 2.50 -2.15 -8.07
CA LEU A 301 1.93 -2.09 -9.40
C LEU A 301 0.39 -2.08 -9.35
N ASN A 302 -0.23 -2.92 -8.51
CA ASN A 302 -1.68 -2.94 -8.39
C ASN A 302 -2.24 -1.64 -7.80
N VAL A 303 -1.55 -1.04 -6.83
CA VAL A 303 -1.88 0.30 -6.33
C VAL A 303 -1.86 1.31 -7.49
N MET A 304 -0.79 1.31 -8.30
CA MET A 304 -0.64 2.24 -9.42
C MET A 304 -1.70 2.02 -10.50
N LEU A 305 -1.98 0.76 -10.86
CA LEU A 305 -3.02 0.41 -11.84
C LEU A 305 -4.40 0.88 -11.37
N PHE A 306 -4.74 0.62 -10.10
CA PHE A 306 -6.04 0.96 -9.56
C PHE A 306 -6.23 2.48 -9.44
N LEU A 307 -5.19 3.20 -8.99
CA LEU A 307 -5.22 4.66 -8.94
C LEU A 307 -5.29 5.27 -10.34
N SER A 308 -4.54 4.73 -11.31
CA SER A 308 -4.58 5.18 -12.71
C SER A 308 -5.97 4.96 -13.31
N MET A 309 -6.58 3.81 -13.09
CA MET A 309 -7.95 3.53 -13.50
C MET A 309 -8.95 4.52 -12.89
N TYR A 310 -8.79 4.86 -11.62
CA TYR A 310 -9.64 5.84 -10.94
C TYR A 310 -9.54 7.22 -11.62
N VAL A 311 -8.31 7.70 -11.83
CA VAL A 311 -8.03 8.98 -12.48
C VAL A 311 -8.57 9.00 -13.92
N ILE A 312 -8.27 7.96 -14.71
CA ILE A 312 -8.75 7.84 -16.09
C ILE A 312 -10.29 7.85 -16.12
N SER A 313 -10.94 7.11 -15.22
CA SER A 313 -12.41 7.10 -15.15
C SER A 313 -12.97 8.48 -14.82
N LYS A 314 -12.35 9.19 -13.87
CA LYS A 314 -12.71 10.57 -13.51
C LYS A 314 -12.58 11.52 -14.71
N MET A 315 -11.53 11.38 -15.51
CA MET A 315 -11.33 12.13 -16.75
C MET A 315 -12.37 11.77 -17.83
N CYS A 316 -12.67 10.48 -18.02
CA CYS A 316 -13.68 10.02 -18.98
C CYS A 316 -15.08 10.57 -18.66
N TYR A 317 -15.46 10.60 -17.38
CA TYR A 317 -16.72 11.19 -16.91
C TYR A 317 -16.67 12.72 -16.78
N ARG A 318 -15.55 13.35 -17.15
CA ARG A 318 -15.34 14.81 -17.12
C ARG A 318 -15.69 15.44 -15.77
N GLU A 319 -15.36 14.74 -14.68
CA GLU A 319 -15.55 15.31 -13.35
C GLU A 319 -14.61 16.52 -13.17
N PRO A 320 -15.08 17.60 -12.51
CA PRO A 320 -14.27 18.78 -12.23
C PRO A 320 -13.11 18.46 -11.29
N TRP A 321 -12.01 19.20 -11.48
CA TRP A 321 -10.78 19.08 -10.69
C TRP A 321 -10.52 20.38 -9.94
N THR A 322 -10.07 20.25 -8.69
CA THR A 322 -9.48 21.36 -7.94
C THR A 322 -7.97 21.42 -8.19
N LEU A 323 -7.31 22.51 -7.81
CA LEU A 323 -5.87 22.68 -8.02
C LEU A 323 -5.01 21.57 -7.39
N PRO A 324 -5.21 21.14 -6.12
CA PRO A 324 -4.36 20.13 -5.51
C PRO A 324 -4.28 18.79 -6.27
N PRO A 325 -5.38 18.13 -6.66
CA PRO A 325 -5.31 16.87 -7.41
C PRO A 325 -4.79 17.03 -8.85
N MET A 326 -4.62 18.26 -9.37
CA MET A 326 -3.93 18.50 -10.65
C MET A 326 -2.40 18.61 -10.48
N VAL A 327 -1.94 19.24 -9.40
CA VAL A 327 -0.51 19.48 -9.15
C VAL A 327 0.16 18.30 -8.47
N LEU A 328 -0.49 17.70 -7.48
CA LEU A 328 0.08 16.63 -6.66
C LEU A 328 0.55 15.40 -7.46
N PRO A 329 -0.14 14.92 -8.52
CA PRO A 329 0.36 13.81 -9.33
C PRO A 329 1.74 14.07 -9.94
N ILE A 330 2.02 15.30 -10.39
CA ILE A 330 3.30 15.66 -10.99
C ILE A 330 4.41 15.57 -9.95
N VAL A 331 4.15 16.11 -8.75
CA VAL A 331 5.07 16.04 -7.60
C VAL A 331 5.31 14.59 -7.18
N VAL A 332 4.25 13.80 -7.06
CA VAL A 332 4.29 12.37 -6.71
C VAL A 332 5.12 11.59 -7.73
N CYS A 333 4.88 11.77 -9.03
CA CYS A 333 5.65 11.11 -10.09
C CYS A 333 7.13 11.48 -10.03
N GLY A 334 7.46 12.77 -9.83
CA GLY A 334 8.84 13.24 -9.71
C GLY A 334 9.56 12.63 -8.50
N LEU A 335 8.91 12.63 -7.34
CA LEU A 335 9.47 12.08 -6.10
C LEU A 335 9.65 10.55 -6.17
N TRP A 336 8.68 9.81 -6.72
CA TRP A 336 8.83 8.37 -6.90
C TRP A 336 9.90 8.03 -7.94
N ALA A 337 10.01 8.77 -9.04
CA ALA A 337 11.07 8.56 -10.02
C ALA A 337 12.46 8.79 -9.39
N ALA A 338 12.61 9.84 -8.59
CA ALA A 338 13.84 10.10 -7.85
C ALA A 338 14.12 9.02 -6.80
N ALA A 339 13.12 8.60 -6.03
CA ALA A 339 13.25 7.53 -5.05
C ALA A 339 13.68 6.22 -5.72
N LEU A 340 13.02 5.82 -6.81
CA LEU A 340 13.34 4.59 -7.54
C LEU A 340 14.75 4.60 -8.14
N TYR A 341 15.26 5.77 -8.57
CA TYR A 341 16.63 5.89 -9.02
C TYR A 341 17.64 5.47 -7.93
N PHE A 342 17.45 5.97 -6.70
CA PHE A 342 18.32 5.61 -5.57
C PHE A 342 18.07 4.19 -5.06
N PHE A 343 16.82 3.71 -5.07
CA PHE A 343 16.48 2.34 -4.69
C PHE A 343 17.21 1.29 -5.53
N MET A 344 17.37 1.55 -6.83
CA MET A 344 18.06 0.63 -7.75
C MET A 344 19.59 0.62 -7.56
N ASN A 345 20.15 1.55 -6.78
CA ASN A 345 21.56 1.62 -6.46
C ASN A 345 21.87 0.86 -5.16
N SER A 346 21.80 -0.48 -5.20
CA SER A 346 22.04 -1.31 -4.03
C SER A 346 23.49 -1.21 -3.52
N LEU A 347 23.66 -0.94 -2.22
CA LEU A 347 24.95 -0.82 -1.54
C LEU A 347 25.32 -2.05 -0.70
N THR A 348 24.32 -2.88 -0.42
CA THR A 348 24.41 -4.12 0.35
C THR A 348 23.46 -5.15 -0.25
N ASP A 349 23.88 -6.41 -0.27
CA ASP A 349 23.04 -7.55 -0.66
C ASP A 349 23.24 -8.71 0.33
N TRP A 350 22.16 -9.12 1.00
CA TRP A 350 22.13 -10.21 1.97
C TRP A 350 22.05 -11.60 1.32
N LYS A 351 21.90 -11.68 -0.01
CA LYS A 351 22.01 -12.95 -0.76
C LYS A 351 23.46 -13.35 -1.00
N LEU A 352 24.36 -12.38 -0.98
CA LEU A 352 25.79 -12.59 -1.11
C LEU A 352 26.40 -12.93 0.25
N THR A 353 27.58 -13.53 0.24
CA THR A 353 28.37 -13.64 1.46
C THR A 353 28.69 -12.23 2.02
N PRO A 354 28.89 -12.07 3.33
CA PRO A 354 29.23 -10.77 3.91
C PRO A 354 30.44 -10.10 3.21
N ALA A 355 31.47 -10.90 2.86
CA ALA A 355 32.64 -10.43 2.12
C ALA A 355 32.30 -9.91 0.71
N GLU A 356 31.49 -10.66 -0.05
CA GLU A 356 31.05 -10.23 -1.39
C GLU A 356 30.18 -8.98 -1.33
N SER A 357 29.30 -8.90 -0.34
CA SER A 357 28.43 -7.74 -0.11
C SER A 357 29.24 -6.47 0.16
N ARG A 358 30.36 -6.57 0.90
CA ARG A 358 31.27 -5.44 1.18
C ARG A 358 31.93 -4.86 -0.08
N HIS A 359 32.04 -5.61 -1.17
CA HIS A 359 32.53 -5.04 -2.44
C HIS A 359 31.56 -4.02 -3.04
N LEU A 360 30.27 -4.09 -2.69
CA LEU A 360 29.25 -3.13 -3.13
C LEU A 360 29.27 -1.81 -2.34
N ASN A 361 29.89 -1.81 -1.15
CA ASN A 361 29.93 -0.64 -0.28
C ASN A 361 30.57 0.57 -0.98
N ARG A 362 29.98 1.75 -0.80
CA ARG A 362 30.43 3.03 -1.38
C ARG A 362 30.49 4.12 -0.31
N PRO A 363 31.38 5.13 -0.49
CA PRO A 363 31.40 6.28 0.40
C PRO A 363 30.05 7.00 0.40
N CYS A 364 29.79 7.79 1.43
CA CYS A 364 28.56 8.58 1.54
C CYS A 364 28.36 9.51 0.35
N SER A 365 27.12 9.56 -0.17
CA SER A 365 26.73 10.36 -1.33
C SER A 365 26.34 11.79 -0.97
N LEU A 366 25.74 11.99 0.21
CA LEU A 366 25.20 13.29 0.63
C LEU A 366 25.76 13.71 1.99
N MET A 367 26.34 14.92 2.01
CA MET A 367 26.89 15.60 3.22
C MET A 367 27.93 14.79 4.00
N GLY A 368 28.52 13.75 3.40
CA GLY A 368 29.44 12.86 4.10
C GLY A 368 28.79 12.05 5.24
N PHE A 369 27.45 11.91 5.23
CA PHE A 369 26.68 11.23 6.27
C PHE A 369 25.63 10.26 5.74
N TYR A 370 25.02 10.56 4.59
CA TYR A 370 23.96 9.74 4.00
C TYR A 370 24.45 9.03 2.74
N ASP A 371 24.13 7.75 2.62
CA ASP A 371 24.34 6.97 1.41
C ASP A 371 23.13 6.99 0.46
N ASP A 372 23.22 6.30 -0.67
CA ASP A 372 22.13 6.26 -1.66
C ASP A 372 20.83 5.67 -1.08
N HIS A 373 20.94 4.69 -0.17
CA HIS A 373 19.78 4.05 0.47
C HIS A 373 19.10 4.99 1.47
N ASP A 374 19.89 5.81 2.19
CA ASP A 374 19.37 6.86 3.05
C ASP A 374 18.61 7.94 2.28
N ILE A 375 19.14 8.34 1.12
CA ILE A 375 18.47 9.31 0.24
C ILE A 375 17.14 8.73 -0.28
N TRP A 376 17.10 7.43 -0.58
CA TRP A 376 15.86 6.73 -0.91
C TRP A 376 14.83 6.87 0.21
N HIS A 377 15.17 6.62 1.48
CA HIS A 377 14.23 6.76 2.61
C HIS A 377 13.58 8.15 2.67
N PHE A 378 14.37 9.21 2.48
CA PHE A 378 13.82 10.56 2.48
C PHE A 378 12.85 10.77 1.32
N LEU A 379 13.27 10.43 0.10
CA LEU A 379 12.46 10.66 -1.10
C LEU A 379 11.17 9.84 -1.10
N SER A 380 11.22 8.58 -0.69
CA SER A 380 10.04 7.70 -0.59
C SER A 380 9.08 8.16 0.50
N ALA A 381 9.58 8.66 1.64
CA ALA A 381 8.74 9.23 2.70
C ALA A 381 7.93 10.44 2.19
N PHE A 382 8.58 11.37 1.48
CA PHE A 382 7.89 12.48 0.83
C PHE A 382 6.93 11.99 -0.26
N ALA A 383 7.34 11.03 -1.08
CA ALA A 383 6.50 10.48 -2.14
C ALA A 383 5.20 9.87 -1.59
N LEU A 384 5.28 9.07 -0.52
CA LEU A 384 4.11 8.51 0.16
C LEU A 384 3.21 9.59 0.77
N PHE A 385 3.81 10.57 1.46
CA PHE A 385 3.05 11.69 2.04
C PHE A 385 2.23 12.44 0.98
N PHE A 386 2.87 12.81 -0.14
CA PHE A 386 2.16 13.49 -1.23
C PHE A 386 1.18 12.57 -1.96
N SER A 387 1.45 11.27 -2.08
CA SER A 387 0.46 10.29 -2.57
C SER A 387 -0.78 10.26 -1.68
N PHE A 388 -0.62 10.32 -0.36
CA PHE A 388 -1.75 10.33 0.56
C PHE A 388 -2.57 11.63 0.45
N LEU A 389 -1.90 12.78 0.33
CA LEU A 389 -2.57 14.06 0.07
C LEU A 389 -3.31 14.07 -1.27
N PHE A 390 -2.74 13.45 -2.29
CA PHE A 390 -3.39 13.30 -3.59
C PHE A 390 -4.69 12.51 -3.46
N ILE A 391 -4.64 11.32 -2.85
CA ILE A 391 -5.84 10.50 -2.59
C ILE A 391 -6.87 11.26 -1.76
N MET A 392 -6.42 12.03 -0.76
CA MET A 392 -7.29 12.81 0.11
C MET A 392 -8.05 13.92 -0.63
N THR A 393 -7.42 14.55 -1.62
CA THR A 393 -7.98 15.69 -2.38
C THR A 393 -8.61 15.30 -3.72
N LEU A 394 -8.51 14.04 -4.10
CA LEU A 394 -8.88 13.51 -5.41
C LEU A 394 -10.32 13.85 -5.84
N ASP A 395 -11.24 13.91 -4.88
CA ASP A 395 -12.68 14.10 -5.14
C ASP A 395 -13.23 15.44 -4.68
N ASP A 396 -12.36 16.41 -4.36
CA ASP A 396 -12.80 17.72 -3.87
C ASP A 396 -13.59 18.53 -4.91
N GLY A 397 -13.33 18.33 -6.21
CA GLY A 397 -14.04 19.03 -7.28
C GLY A 397 -15.53 18.70 -7.36
N ILE A 398 -15.96 17.54 -6.85
CA ILE A 398 -17.36 17.09 -6.89
C ILE A 398 -18.05 17.20 -5.52
N ALA A 399 -17.49 17.96 -4.58
CA ALA A 399 -18.02 18.09 -3.22
C ALA A 399 -19.50 18.58 -3.17
N ASP A 400 -19.92 19.39 -4.15
CA ASP A 400 -21.27 19.95 -4.23
C ASP A 400 -22.25 19.15 -5.10
N TRP A 401 -21.79 18.10 -5.80
CA TRP A 401 -22.62 17.27 -6.68
C TRP A 401 -23.57 16.39 -5.87
N GLN A 402 -24.80 16.16 -6.36
CA GLN A 402 -25.71 15.23 -5.70
C GLN A 402 -25.30 13.78 -5.96
N TRP A 403 -25.58 12.86 -5.04
CA TRP A 403 -25.21 11.44 -5.18
C TRP A 403 -25.78 10.76 -6.44
N LYS A 404 -26.90 11.25 -6.96
CA LYS A 404 -27.51 10.75 -8.20
C LYS A 404 -26.70 11.13 -9.46
N ASP A 405 -25.88 12.19 -9.36
CA ASP A 405 -25.07 12.71 -10.46
C ASP A 405 -23.64 12.15 -10.43
N ILE A 406 -23.22 11.57 -9.29
CA ILE A 406 -21.90 10.98 -9.10
C ILE A 406 -21.88 9.54 -9.66
N HIS A 407 -21.00 9.28 -10.63
CA HIS A 407 -20.81 7.96 -11.23
C HIS A 407 -19.94 7.05 -10.34
N VAL A 408 -20.19 5.73 -10.43
CA VAL A 408 -19.43 4.67 -9.78
C VAL A 408 -18.75 3.79 -10.83
N PHE A 409 -17.45 3.59 -10.71
CA PHE A 409 -16.60 2.96 -11.72
C PHE A 409 -15.53 2.03 -11.15
#